data_AF-A0A3R7HRA0-F1
#
_entry.id   AF-A0A3R7HRA0-F1
#
_cell.length_a   1.000
_cell.length_b   1.000
_cell.length_c   1.000
_cell.angle_alpha   90.00
_cell.angle_beta   90.00
_cell.angle_gamma   90.00
#
_symmetry.space_group_name_H-M   'P 1'
#
loop_
_entity.id
_entity.type
_entity.pdbx_description
1 polymer ?
#
loop_
_entity_poly.entity_id
_entity_poly.type
_entity_poly.pdbx_seq_one_letter_code
_entity_poly.pdbx_strand_id
1 'polypeptide(L)'
;MAIRGTSAVQDSRFYKHDKKLLAKMNFPKCFSERVDLSKVQREVINQWITERITELLGFEDDIVISMAINLLEPKEVDEKLDPKQLQLALTGFLEKQAAAFTQELWELLLSAQSNATGIPSAILDKKKQEMETIAAEKNKLKETFMELTARSLKTRSISLAVREMPSSPVAISVD
;
A
#
# COMPACT_ATOMS: atom_id res chain seq x y z
N MET A 1 -43.79 26.98 -8.64
CA MET A 1 -43.55 26.30 -7.34
C MET A 1 -42.09 25.95 -7.26
N ALA A 2 -41.34 26.51 -6.31
CA ALA A 2 -39.94 26.20 -6.13
C ALA A 2 -39.80 24.88 -5.36
N ILE A 3 -39.18 23.87 -5.98
CA ILE A 3 -38.82 22.61 -5.32
C ILE A 3 -37.64 22.93 -4.41
N ARG A 4 -37.92 23.11 -3.12
CA ARG A 4 -36.91 23.31 -2.08
C ARG A 4 -36.29 21.94 -1.82
N GLY A 5 -35.09 21.71 -2.36
CA GLY A 5 -34.34 20.48 -2.14
C GLY A 5 -34.21 20.20 -0.65
N THR A 6 -34.72 19.06 -0.20
CA THR A 6 -34.49 18.57 1.15
C THR A 6 -33.01 18.21 1.26
N SER A 7 -32.23 19.06 1.90
CA SER A 7 -30.85 18.73 2.24
C SER A 7 -30.84 17.47 3.12
N ALA A 8 -30.01 16.49 2.77
CA ALA A 8 -29.86 15.20 3.47
C ALA A 8 -29.65 15.36 4.99
N VAL A 9 -29.19 16.53 5.43
CA VAL A 9 -28.91 16.89 6.82
C VAL A 9 -30.18 17.03 7.68
N GLN A 10 -31.37 17.20 7.08
CA GLN A 10 -32.64 17.31 7.82
C GLN A 10 -33.41 15.98 7.94
N ASP A 11 -32.90 14.88 7.37
CA ASP A 11 -33.62 13.61 7.42
C ASP A 11 -33.36 12.86 8.74
N SER A 12 -34.28 13.01 9.69
CA SER A 12 -34.31 12.25 10.96
C SER A 12 -34.26 10.73 10.76
N ARG A 13 -34.60 10.22 9.56
CA ARG A 13 -34.52 8.79 9.23
C ARG A 13 -33.08 8.31 9.07
N PHE A 14 -32.19 9.15 8.52
CA PHE A 14 -30.76 8.83 8.37
C PHE A 14 -30.09 8.67 9.74
N TYR A 15 -30.31 9.64 10.64
CA TYR A 15 -29.79 9.55 12.01
C TYR A 15 -30.30 8.31 12.77
N LYS A 16 -31.57 7.90 12.54
CA LYS A 16 -32.12 6.68 13.13
C LYS A 16 -31.52 5.41 12.53
N HIS A 17 -31.27 5.40 11.22
CA HIS A 17 -30.63 4.29 10.53
C HIS A 17 -29.21 4.07 11.05
N ASP A 18 -28.43 5.15 11.10
CA ASP A 18 -27.04 5.18 11.55
C ASP A 18 -26.92 4.75 13.01
N LYS A 19 -27.77 5.28 13.89
CA LYS A 19 -27.81 4.88 15.30
C LYS A 19 -28.17 3.40 15.48
N LYS A 20 -29.06 2.87 14.64
CA LYS A 20 -29.45 1.44 14.68
C LYS A 20 -28.33 0.55 14.15
N LEU A 21 -27.60 0.99 13.13
CA LEU A 21 -26.46 0.27 12.59
C LEU A 21 -25.32 0.26 13.62
N LEU A 22 -25.01 1.41 14.20
CA LEU A 22 -23.99 1.56 15.24
C LEU A 22 -24.23 0.66 16.46
N ALA A 23 -25.49 0.52 16.88
CA ALA A 23 -25.86 -0.35 18.01
C ALA A 23 -25.71 -1.85 17.72
N LYS A 24 -25.67 -2.26 16.45
CA LYS A 24 -25.49 -3.66 16.02
C LYS A 24 -24.03 -4.01 15.74
N MET A 25 -23.16 -3.02 15.61
CA MET A 25 -21.75 -3.21 15.27
C MET A 25 -20.96 -3.62 16.51
N ASN A 26 -20.04 -4.57 16.32
CA ASN A 26 -19.04 -4.92 17.32
C ASN A 26 -17.80 -4.08 17.07
N PHE A 27 -17.28 -3.48 18.14
CA PHE A 27 -16.11 -2.61 18.05
C PHE A 27 -14.91 -3.28 18.74
N PRO A 28 -13.73 -3.26 18.10
CA PRO A 28 -12.50 -3.80 18.67
C PRO A 28 -12.03 -2.94 19.86
N LYS A 29 -11.21 -3.54 20.73
CA LYS A 29 -10.74 -2.87 21.97
C LYS A 29 -9.91 -1.62 21.68
N CYS A 30 -9.16 -1.62 20.58
CA CYS A 30 -8.33 -0.48 20.15
C CYS A 30 -9.13 0.81 19.98
N PHE A 31 -10.45 0.73 19.71
CA PHE A 31 -11.31 1.92 19.59
C PHE A 31 -11.52 2.66 20.92
N SER A 32 -11.10 2.08 22.05
CA SER A 32 -11.14 2.72 23.37
C SER A 32 -10.00 3.72 23.55
N GLU A 33 -8.91 3.55 22.79
CA GLU A 33 -7.75 4.42 22.84
C GLU A 33 -7.91 5.61 21.89
N ARG A 34 -7.39 6.76 22.31
CA ARG A 34 -7.46 7.99 21.53
C ARG A 34 -6.23 8.13 20.65
N VAL A 35 -6.49 8.58 19.42
CA VAL A 35 -5.45 8.91 18.45
C VAL A 35 -5.23 10.41 18.42
N ASP A 36 -3.99 10.83 18.56
CA ASP A 36 -3.54 12.20 18.33
C ASP A 36 -2.82 12.29 16.98
N LEU A 37 -3.52 12.81 15.98
CA LEU A 37 -3.00 12.90 14.62
C LEU A 37 -1.90 13.95 14.44
N SER A 38 -1.66 14.83 15.43
CA SER A 38 -0.52 15.74 15.39
C SER A 38 0.82 14.99 15.53
N LYS A 39 0.78 13.78 16.07
CA LYS A 39 1.95 12.91 16.28
C LYS A 39 2.15 11.89 15.17
N VAL A 40 1.35 11.95 14.11
CA VAL A 40 1.34 10.94 13.05
C VAL A 40 1.72 11.58 11.72
N GLN A 41 2.60 10.92 10.95
CA GLN A 41 2.96 11.38 9.62
C GLN A 41 1.83 11.10 8.63
N ARG A 42 1.09 12.16 8.27
CA ARG A 42 -0.11 12.05 7.43
C ARG A 42 0.16 11.47 6.05
N GLU A 43 1.27 11.86 5.42
CA GLU A 43 1.63 11.36 4.09
C GLU A 43 1.73 9.83 4.05
N VAL A 44 2.30 9.23 5.10
CA VAL A 44 2.46 7.78 5.21
C VAL A 44 1.11 7.09 5.40
N ILE A 45 0.23 7.67 6.22
CA ILE A 45 -1.13 7.13 6.42
C ILE A 45 -1.96 7.28 5.15
N ASN A 46 -1.89 8.41 4.46
CA ASN A 46 -2.63 8.65 3.22
C ASN A 46 -2.22 7.64 2.14
N GLN A 47 -0.92 7.41 1.97
CA GLN A 47 -0.41 6.39 1.05
C GLN A 47 -0.95 4.99 1.41
N TRP A 48 -0.91 4.64 2.70
CA TRP A 48 -1.43 3.35 3.16
C TRP A 48 -2.94 3.21 2.91
N ILE A 49 -3.73 4.26 3.12
CA ILE A 49 -5.17 4.28 2.85
C ILE A 49 -5.44 4.02 1.36
N THR A 50 -4.72 4.72 0.48
CA THR A 50 -4.83 4.55 -0.98
C THR A 50 -4.56 3.11 -1.39
N GLU A 51 -3.43 2.53 -0.97
CA GLU A 51 -3.09 1.14 -1.24
C GLU A 51 -4.15 0.18 -0.72
N ARG A 52 -4.55 0.36 0.54
CA ARG A 52 -5.45 -0.58 1.22
C ARG A 52 -6.88 -0.55 0.66
N ILE A 53 -7.39 0.63 0.32
CA ILE A 53 -8.72 0.75 -0.34
C ILE A 53 -8.67 0.14 -1.74
N THR A 54 -7.60 0.38 -2.49
CA THR A 54 -7.41 -0.20 -3.83
C THR A 54 -7.37 -1.73 -3.78
N GLU A 55 -6.67 -2.30 -2.79
CA GLU A 55 -6.68 -3.75 -2.54
C GLU A 55 -8.07 -4.30 -2.20
N LEU A 56 -8.85 -3.59 -1.38
CA LEU A 56 -10.17 -4.03 -0.94
C LEU A 56 -11.22 -3.97 -2.05
N LEU A 57 -11.18 -2.93 -2.89
CA LEU A 57 -12.13 -2.73 -3.99
C LEU A 57 -11.69 -3.46 -5.27
N GLY A 58 -10.38 -3.73 -5.44
CA GLY A 58 -9.81 -4.30 -6.65
C GLY A 58 -9.63 -3.29 -7.79
N PHE A 59 -9.92 -2.02 -7.53
CA PHE A 59 -9.73 -0.89 -8.43
C PHE A 59 -9.47 0.38 -7.59
N GLU A 60 -8.89 1.39 -8.24
CA GLU A 60 -8.64 2.70 -7.62
C GLU A 60 -9.91 3.55 -7.67
N ASP A 61 -10.44 3.92 -6.49
CA ASP A 61 -11.61 4.79 -6.35
C ASP A 61 -11.22 6.06 -5.59
N ASP A 62 -10.88 7.11 -6.34
CA ASP A 62 -10.45 8.40 -5.79
C ASP A 62 -11.47 9.02 -4.84
N ILE A 63 -12.76 8.75 -5.04
CA ILE A 63 -13.83 9.33 -4.22
C ILE A 63 -13.81 8.68 -2.83
N VAL A 64 -13.70 7.34 -2.78
CA VAL A 64 -13.65 6.59 -1.51
C VAL A 64 -12.34 6.88 -0.77
N ILE A 65 -11.22 6.96 -1.50
CA ILE A 65 -9.90 7.30 -0.94
C ILE A 65 -9.93 8.71 -0.33
N SER A 66 -10.40 9.70 -1.10
CA SER A 66 -10.53 11.08 -0.63
C SER A 66 -11.45 11.17 0.58
N MET A 67 -12.59 10.47 0.56
CA MET A 67 -13.49 10.42 1.71
C MET A 67 -12.80 9.86 2.95
N ALA A 68 -12.07 8.75 2.84
CA ALA A 68 -11.37 8.13 3.98
C ALA A 68 -10.32 9.08 4.58
N ILE A 69 -9.55 9.77 3.74
CA ILE A 69 -8.56 10.77 4.17
C ILE A 69 -9.25 11.96 4.85
N ASN A 70 -10.31 12.49 4.24
CA ASN A 70 -11.08 13.62 4.78
C ASN A 70 -11.72 13.31 6.15
N LEU A 71 -12.09 12.05 6.41
CA LEU A 71 -12.63 11.63 7.71
C LEU A 71 -11.57 11.61 8.83
N LEU A 72 -10.28 11.61 8.47
CA LEU A 72 -9.18 11.77 9.42
C LEU A 72 -8.77 13.24 9.60
N GLU A 73 -9.28 14.14 8.79
CA GLU A 73 -9.04 15.57 8.95
C GLU A 73 -10.07 16.16 9.91
N PRO A 74 -9.63 16.66 11.09
CA PRO A 74 -10.56 17.32 11.99
C PRO A 74 -11.09 18.59 11.33
N LYS A 75 -12.41 18.78 11.31
CA LYS A 75 -13.03 19.98 10.71
C LYS A 75 -12.93 21.18 11.64
N GLU A 76 -12.85 20.92 12.95
CA GLU A 76 -12.69 21.91 13.99
C GLU A 76 -11.53 21.53 14.93
N VAL A 77 -10.92 22.53 15.57
CA VAL A 77 -9.73 22.35 16.44
C VAL A 77 -9.99 21.40 17.61
N ASP A 78 -11.24 21.33 18.09
CA ASP A 78 -11.65 20.50 19.23
C ASP A 78 -12.37 19.20 18.83
N GLU A 79 -12.53 18.94 17.53
CA GLU A 79 -13.22 17.75 17.04
C GLU A 79 -12.34 16.50 17.24
N LYS A 80 -12.81 15.60 18.11
CA LYS A 80 -12.14 14.33 18.39
C LYS A 80 -12.56 13.30 17.37
N LEU A 81 -11.59 12.61 16.77
CA LEU A 81 -11.87 11.46 15.94
C LEU A 81 -12.57 10.35 16.73
N ASP A 82 -13.68 9.88 16.18
CA ASP A 82 -14.40 8.71 16.67
C ASP A 82 -14.26 7.56 15.66
N PRO A 83 -13.54 6.48 16.01
CA PRO A 83 -13.36 5.34 15.12
C PRO A 83 -14.69 4.66 14.77
N LYS A 84 -15.70 4.80 15.61
CA LYS A 84 -17.05 4.26 15.36
C LYS A 84 -17.76 5.02 14.25
N GLN A 85 -17.63 6.35 14.22
CA GLN A 85 -18.18 7.19 13.16
C GLN A 85 -17.41 6.98 11.85
N LEU A 86 -16.07 6.83 11.94
CA LEU A 86 -15.22 6.49 10.81
C LEU A 86 -15.66 5.16 10.17
N GLN A 87 -15.83 4.11 10.97
CA GLN A 87 -16.28 2.81 10.46
C GLN A 87 -17.66 2.91 9.81
N LEU A 88 -18.59 3.64 10.44
CA LEU A 88 -19.95 3.81 9.93
C LEU A 88 -19.96 4.51 8.57
N ALA A 89 -19.23 5.61 8.43
CA ALA A 89 -19.12 6.36 7.17
C ALA A 89 -18.52 5.49 6.04
N LEU A 90 -17.48 4.72 6.37
CA LEU A 90 -16.82 3.82 5.42
C LEU A 90 -17.67 2.58 5.07
N THR A 91 -18.57 2.16 5.96
CA THR A 91 -19.47 1.01 5.72
C THR A 91 -20.39 1.23 4.52
N GLY A 92 -20.72 2.49 4.18
CA GLY A 92 -21.50 2.79 2.98
C GLY A 92 -20.82 2.41 1.66
N PHE A 93 -19.49 2.24 1.66
CA PHE A 93 -18.69 1.96 0.45
C PHE A 93 -17.96 0.62 0.53
N LEU A 94 -17.38 0.31 1.69
CA LEU A 94 -16.61 -0.93 1.92
C LEU A 94 -17.48 -2.08 2.47
N GLU A 95 -18.74 -1.81 2.79
CA GLU A 95 -19.71 -2.77 3.33
C GLU A 95 -19.11 -3.66 4.45
N LYS A 96 -18.94 -4.96 4.17
CA LYS A 96 -18.44 -5.97 5.12
C LYS A 96 -16.97 -5.77 5.47
N GLN A 97 -16.19 -5.13 4.60
CA GLN A 97 -14.76 -4.92 4.78
C GLN A 97 -14.46 -3.69 5.65
N ALA A 98 -15.43 -2.80 5.85
CA ALA A 98 -15.26 -1.56 6.62
C ALA A 98 -14.78 -1.80 8.06
N ALA A 99 -15.28 -2.87 8.70
CA ALA A 99 -14.91 -3.22 10.06
C ALA A 99 -13.43 -3.59 10.18
N ALA A 100 -12.96 -4.48 9.32
CA ALA A 100 -11.58 -4.92 9.28
C ALA A 100 -10.65 -3.75 8.90
N PHE A 101 -11.03 -2.98 7.89
CA PHE A 101 -10.27 -1.81 7.44
C PHE A 101 -10.11 -0.76 8.56
N THR A 102 -11.21 -0.41 9.24
CA THR A 102 -11.16 0.64 10.26
C THR A 102 -10.38 0.18 11.49
N GLN A 103 -10.48 -1.11 11.85
CA GLN A 103 -9.65 -1.67 12.91
C GLN A 103 -8.16 -1.55 12.58
N GLU A 104 -7.77 -2.00 11.38
CA GLU A 104 -6.38 -1.99 10.92
C GLU A 104 -5.83 -0.56 10.85
N LEU A 105 -6.61 0.37 10.30
CA LEU A 105 -6.27 1.79 10.26
C LEU A 105 -6.10 2.36 11.68
N TRP A 106 -6.98 2.03 12.62
CA TRP A 106 -6.89 2.56 13.99
C TRP A 106 -5.66 2.02 14.73
N GLU A 107 -5.36 0.73 14.57
CA GLU A 107 -4.14 0.12 15.13
C GLU A 107 -2.87 0.75 14.52
N LEU A 108 -2.89 1.05 13.22
CA LEU A 108 -1.80 1.73 12.52
C LEU A 108 -1.56 3.15 13.07
N LEU A 109 -2.64 3.90 13.31
CA LEU A 109 -2.59 5.24 13.90
C LEU A 109 -2.07 5.21 15.35
N LEU A 110 -2.51 4.23 16.15
CA LEU A 110 -2.03 4.02 17.52
C LEU A 110 -0.54 3.65 17.55
N SER A 111 -0.09 2.80 16.61
CA SER A 111 1.32 2.48 16.44
C SER A 111 2.13 3.73 16.08
N ALA A 112 1.65 4.52 15.11
CA ALA A 112 2.30 5.76 14.70
C ALA A 112 2.48 6.76 15.84
N GLN A 113 1.42 7.04 16.61
CA GLN A 113 1.51 8.02 17.70
C GLN A 113 2.44 7.58 18.84
N SER A 114 2.62 6.27 19.01
CA SER A 114 3.53 5.70 20.01
C SER A 114 5.00 5.78 19.58
N ASN A 115 5.24 5.99 18.29
CA ASN A 115 6.57 6.09 17.72
C ASN A 115 7.04 7.55 17.68
N ALA A 116 8.28 7.80 18.09
CA ALA A 116 8.86 9.14 18.12
C ALA A 116 8.94 9.80 16.74
N THR A 117 8.99 9.01 15.66
CA THR A 117 9.03 9.51 14.28
C THR A 117 7.63 9.77 13.70
N GLY A 118 6.57 9.36 14.39
CA GLY A 118 5.20 9.41 13.87
C GLY A 118 4.92 8.44 12.71
N ILE A 119 5.82 7.47 12.47
CA ILE A 119 5.68 6.45 11.43
C ILE A 119 5.21 5.14 12.10
N PRO A 120 4.14 4.48 11.60
CA PRO A 120 3.72 3.18 12.11
C PRO A 120 4.83 2.13 12.00
N SER A 121 5.00 1.32 13.03
CA SER A 121 5.99 0.22 13.04
C SER A 121 5.74 -0.79 11.92
N ALA A 122 4.48 -1.10 11.63
CA ALA A 122 4.09 -2.00 10.56
C ALA A 122 4.61 -1.57 9.18
N ILE A 123 4.67 -0.25 8.92
CA ILE A 123 5.18 0.29 7.66
C ILE A 123 6.71 0.29 7.62
N LEU A 124 7.36 0.56 8.76
CA LEU A 124 8.82 0.44 8.87
C LEU A 124 9.28 -0.99 8.59
N ASP A 125 8.58 -1.97 9.18
CA ASP A 125 8.88 -3.39 9.00
C ASP A 125 8.63 -3.83 7.56
N LYS A 126 7.50 -3.42 6.95
CA LYS A 126 7.19 -3.70 5.54
C LYS A 126 8.27 -3.12 4.61
N LYS A 127 8.65 -1.85 4.78
CA LYS A 127 9.70 -1.23 3.94
C LYS A 127 11.08 -1.87 4.13
N LYS A 128 11.41 -2.30 5.34
CA LYS A 128 12.66 -3.02 5.58
C LYS A 128 12.68 -4.34 4.79
N GLN A 129 11.59 -5.10 4.83
CA GLN A 129 11.48 -6.36 4.09
C GLN A 129 11.51 -6.14 2.56
N GLU A 130 10.83 -5.12 2.04
CA GLU A 130 10.87 -4.79 0.62
C GLU A 130 12.26 -4.38 0.14
N MET A 131 13.03 -3.64 0.94
CA MET A 131 14.42 -3.31 0.57
C MET A 131 15.31 -4.54 0.53
N GLU A 132 15.12 -5.50 1.44
CA GLU A 132 15.89 -6.76 1.46
C GLU A 132 15.59 -7.62 0.23
N THR A 133 14.32 -7.71 -0.21
CA THR A 133 13.95 -8.46 -1.42
C THR A 133 14.47 -7.80 -2.68
N ILE A 134 14.32 -6.48 -2.83
CA ILE A 134 14.84 -5.73 -3.98
C ILE A 134 16.37 -5.85 -4.06
N ALA A 135 17.07 -5.79 -2.93
CA ALA A 135 18.51 -5.98 -2.89
C ALA A 135 18.92 -7.39 -3.35
N ALA A 136 18.20 -8.42 -2.91
CA ALA A 136 18.45 -9.80 -3.31
C ALA A 136 18.19 -10.02 -4.82
N GLU A 137 17.09 -9.48 -5.35
CA GLU A 137 16.76 -9.56 -6.78
C GLU A 137 17.78 -8.80 -7.64
N LYS A 138 18.18 -7.60 -7.22
CA LYS A 138 19.21 -6.82 -7.90
C LYS A 138 20.55 -7.54 -7.94
N ASN A 139 20.92 -8.24 -6.87
CA ASN A 139 22.15 -9.02 -6.84
C ASN A 139 22.07 -10.22 -7.79
N LYS A 140 20.96 -10.97 -7.79
CA LYS A 140 20.73 -12.07 -8.75
C LYS A 140 20.78 -11.57 -10.20
N LEU A 141 20.17 -10.42 -10.50
CA LEU A 141 20.18 -9.84 -11.85
C LEU A 141 21.59 -9.44 -12.29
N LYS A 142 22.40 -8.89 -11.37
CA LYS A 142 23.80 -8.54 -11.66
C LYS A 142 24.64 -9.79 -11.93
N GLU A 143 24.46 -10.84 -11.15
CA GLU A 143 25.16 -12.12 -11.34
C GLU A 143 24.83 -12.73 -12.70
N THR A 144 23.55 -12.83 -13.05
CA THR A 144 23.14 -13.37 -14.37
C THR A 144 23.66 -12.52 -15.52
N PHE A 145 23.62 -11.19 -15.40
CA PHE A 145 24.15 -10.28 -16.41
C PHE A 145 25.67 -10.42 -16.59
N MET A 146 26.42 -10.53 -15.48
CA MET A 146 27.87 -10.77 -15.53
C MET A 146 28.19 -12.12 -16.16
N GLU A 147 27.45 -13.17 -15.83
CA GLU A 147 27.67 -14.51 -16.39
C GLU A 147 27.38 -14.57 -17.89
N LEU A 148 26.28 -13.96 -18.35
CA LEU A 148 25.95 -13.85 -19.77
C LEU A 148 27.03 -13.06 -20.53
N THR A 149 27.54 -11.98 -19.93
CA THR A 149 28.61 -11.17 -20.53
C THR A 149 29.90 -11.96 -20.64
N ALA A 150 30.30 -12.67 -19.58
CA ALA A 150 31.49 -13.52 -19.56
C ALA A 150 31.39 -14.67 -20.58
N ARG A 151 30.21 -15.28 -20.69
CA ARG A 151 29.94 -16.36 -21.67
C ARG A 151 29.98 -15.85 -23.10
N SER A 152 29.42 -14.66 -23.37
CA SER A 152 29.46 -14.01 -24.69
C SER A 152 30.89 -13.65 -25.10
N LEU A 153 31.69 -13.09 -24.19
CA LEU A 153 33.10 -12.82 -24.43
C LEU A 153 33.88 -14.09 -24.74
N LYS A 154 33.69 -15.16 -23.95
CA LYS A 154 34.36 -16.45 -24.15
C LYS A 154 34.02 -17.08 -25.50
N THR A 155 32.74 -17.05 -25.90
CA THR A 155 32.30 -17.54 -27.22
C THR A 155 32.95 -16.73 -28.36
N ARG A 156 33.02 -15.40 -28.21
CA ARG A 156 33.63 -14.51 -29.20
C ARG A 156 35.13 -14.76 -29.34
N SER A 157 35.85 -14.99 -28.23
CA SER A 157 37.27 -15.35 -28.24
C SER A 157 37.53 -16.66 -28.98
N ILE A 158 36.69 -17.68 -28.74
CA ILE A 158 36.81 -18.99 -29.40
C ILE A 158 36.58 -18.87 -30.91
N SER A 159 35.55 -18.14 -31.34
CA SER A 159 35.30 -17.92 -32.77
C SER A 159 36.44 -17.17 -33.47
N LEU A 160 37.10 -16.22 -32.80
CA LEU A 160 38.27 -15.54 -33.34
C LEU A 160 39.47 -16.48 -33.46
N ALA A 161 39.73 -17.30 -32.45
CA ALA A 161 40.85 -18.27 -32.46
C ALA A 161 40.69 -19.36 -33.54
N VAL A 162 39.46 -19.83 -33.78
CA VAL A 162 39.17 -20.81 -34.85
C VAL A 162 39.44 -20.22 -36.24
N ARG A 163 39.24 -18.91 -36.42
CA ARG A 163 39.44 -18.23 -37.70
C ARG A 163 40.92 -17.97 -38.02
N GLU A 164 41.79 -17.93 -37.01
CA GLU A 164 43.23 -17.73 -37.18
C GLU A 164 44.05 -19.02 -37.22
N MET A 165 43.42 -20.21 -37.09
CA MET A 165 44.16 -21.46 -37.24
C MET A 165 44.68 -21.62 -38.68
N PRO A 166 46.00 -21.81 -38.90
CA PRO A 166 46.52 -22.04 -40.23
C PRO A 166 45.98 -23.37 -40.76
N SER A 167 45.42 -23.34 -41.98
CA SER A 167 45.13 -24.52 -42.78
C SER A 167 46.41 -25.36 -42.88
N SER A 168 46.45 -26.51 -42.21
CA SER A 168 47.56 -27.44 -42.35
C SER A 168 47.54 -27.98 -43.78
N PRO A 169 48.60 -27.80 -44.59
CA PRO A 169 48.63 -28.36 -45.92
C PRO A 169 48.66 -29.88 -45.80
N VAL A 170 47.65 -30.54 -46.36
CA VAL A 170 47.64 -31.99 -46.55
C VAL A 170 48.80 -32.32 -47.49
N ALA A 171 49.94 -32.72 -46.92
CA ALA A 171 51.04 -33.29 -47.67
C ALA A 171 50.60 -34.67 -48.15
N ILE A 172 50.04 -34.71 -49.37
CA ILE A 172 49.87 -35.94 -50.14
C ILE A 172 51.28 -36.33 -50.61
N SER A 173 51.96 -37.19 -49.85
CA SER A 173 53.13 -37.90 -50.35
C SER A 173 52.65 -38.87 -51.43
N VAL A 174 52.99 -38.54 -52.67
CA VAL A 174 53.01 -39.47 -53.80
C VAL A 174 54.38 -40.13 -53.83
N ASP A 175 54.43 -41.41 -53.48
CA ASP A 175 55.33 -42.41 -54.06
C ASP A 175 54.61 -43.77 -54.01
#